data_AF-W4GBS5-F1
#
_entry.id   AF-W4GBS5-F1
#
_cell.length_a   1.000
_cell.length_b   1.000
_cell.length_c   1.000
_cell.angle_alpha   90.00
_cell.angle_beta   90.00
_cell.angle_gamma   90.00
#
_symmetry.space_group_name_H-M   'P 1'
#
loop_
_entity.id
_entity.type
_entity.pdbx_description
1 polymer ?
#
loop_
_entity_poly.entity_id
_entity_poly.type
_entity_poly.pdbx_seq_one_letter_code
_entity_poly.pdbx_strand_id
1 'polypeptide(L)'
;MSEPYTSSAQVQCEVGHYCISGIQYQCPPGTFGQTRGLISKQCSGLCPPGTYCPLASPTPVPCPPGFYGATSGLQTSLCSGVCPKANYCLLSTVTPEPCPAGLFGNSTGLVSKQCSTTCTAASCIPPYCRAGYYCPLGTLTPLECGGIEVYCPEGSSIPTTVSPGYYTISTPTLNTVDGPTYITGQTQALTAATIRVNQQICERGMYCTQGQKRKCSSGTYGATEGLTTALCTGTCPVGYYCPEGSSDYSHFACLDPSVFCPPGSSTPVLVSSGYFSLLGVDGRLRIGQQICPAGSYCVRGVAHLCPLGTFGSSTGLNSTMCSGRCAPGSVCPRGSTSNQQQPCPAGTYTTNGQACAQCLPGFWCGQGSSTPTQNECGGTDVYCPLGSAGPSSVQLGYYGANPNSNLNRDFTTQVQCPIANTALIPQCPSITIGPNNSL
;
A
#
# COMPACT_ATOMS: atom_id res chain seq x y z
N MET A 1 -36.68 66.01 89.66
CA MET A 1 -35.71 65.15 90.37
C MET A 1 -35.87 63.76 89.77
N SER A 2 -34.90 63.33 88.96
CA SER A 2 -34.83 61.99 88.37
C SER A 2 -34.21 61.02 89.38
N GLU A 3 -34.81 59.84 89.55
CA GLU A 3 -34.39 58.82 90.53
C GLU A 3 -32.89 58.45 90.44
N PRO A 4 -32.24 58.13 91.59
CA PRO A 4 -30.87 57.64 91.60
C PRO A 4 -30.82 56.18 91.13
N TYR A 5 -30.14 55.92 90.02
CA TYR A 5 -29.75 54.58 89.60
C TYR A 5 -28.80 53.99 90.66
N THR A 6 -29.24 53.00 91.42
CA THR A 6 -28.41 52.26 92.39
C THR A 6 -27.97 50.94 91.75
N SER A 7 -26.65 50.75 91.58
CA SER A 7 -26.06 49.50 91.07
C SER A 7 -25.69 48.56 92.23
N SER A 8 -26.11 47.29 92.16
CA SER A 8 -25.99 46.32 93.26
C SER A 8 -24.89 45.27 93.08
N ALA A 9 -24.26 45.16 91.90
CA ALA A 9 -23.17 44.23 91.63
C ALA A 9 -22.31 44.67 90.43
N GLN A 10 -21.04 44.25 90.39
CA GLN A 10 -20.16 44.38 89.22
C GLN A 10 -20.11 43.05 88.47
N VAL A 11 -20.42 43.07 87.18
CA VAL A 11 -20.38 41.89 86.29
C VAL A 11 -19.38 42.15 85.18
N GLN A 12 -18.56 41.15 84.84
CA GLN A 12 -17.66 41.26 83.69
C GLN A 12 -18.47 41.29 82.39
N CYS A 13 -18.07 42.15 81.45
CA CYS A 13 -18.62 42.13 80.10
C CYS A 13 -18.55 40.72 79.51
N GLU A 14 -19.65 40.26 78.93
CA GLU A 14 -19.74 38.96 78.26
C GLU A 14 -18.92 38.95 76.97
N VAL A 15 -18.71 37.76 76.39
CA VAL A 15 -18.06 37.64 75.07
C VAL A 15 -18.84 38.43 74.01
N GLY A 16 -18.13 38.94 73.01
CA GLY A 16 -18.68 39.86 72.01
C GLY A 16 -18.94 41.29 72.51
N HIS A 17 -18.61 41.61 73.76
CA HIS A 17 -18.84 42.92 74.36
C HIS A 17 -17.62 43.45 75.11
N TYR A 18 -17.50 44.77 75.23
CA TYR A 18 -16.47 45.45 76.02
C TYR A 18 -17.07 46.53 76.92
N CYS A 19 -16.47 46.77 78.09
CA CYS A 19 -17.00 47.66 79.12
C CYS A 19 -16.04 48.84 79.32
N ILE A 20 -16.54 50.07 79.23
CA ILE A 20 -15.79 51.29 79.58
C ILE A 20 -16.65 52.13 80.51
N SER A 21 -16.11 52.51 81.67
CA SER A 21 -16.79 53.33 82.69
C SER A 21 -18.15 52.77 83.15
N GLY A 22 -18.27 51.45 83.26
CA GLY A 22 -19.50 50.77 83.70
C GLY A 22 -20.57 50.61 82.62
N ILE A 23 -20.33 51.08 81.39
CA ILE A 23 -21.26 50.92 80.25
C ILE A 23 -20.76 49.78 79.35
N GLN A 24 -21.66 48.84 79.03
CA GLN A 24 -21.40 47.75 78.09
C GLN A 24 -21.60 48.23 76.65
N TYR A 25 -20.64 47.92 75.79
CA TYR A 25 -20.66 48.18 74.36
C TYR A 25 -20.50 46.86 73.59
N GLN A 26 -21.14 46.76 72.44
CA GLN A 26 -20.96 45.65 71.52
C GLN A 26 -19.62 45.82 70.77
N CYS A 27 -18.88 44.72 70.57
CA CYS A 27 -17.71 44.76 69.70
C CYS A 27 -18.10 45.24 68.30
N PRO A 28 -17.41 46.25 67.74
CA PRO A 28 -17.77 46.80 66.44
C PRO A 28 -17.59 45.76 65.32
N PRO A 29 -18.31 45.87 64.19
CA PRO A 29 -18.14 44.94 63.07
C PRO A 29 -16.69 44.90 62.57
N GLY A 30 -16.18 43.71 62.29
CA GLY A 30 -14.79 43.48 61.89
C GLY A 30 -13.84 43.19 63.06
N THR A 31 -14.29 43.27 64.32
CA THR A 31 -13.57 42.73 65.48
C THR A 31 -14.37 41.62 66.16
N PHE A 32 -13.68 40.74 66.88
CA PHE A 32 -14.29 39.68 67.69
C PHE A 32 -13.90 39.83 69.17
N GLY A 33 -14.74 39.33 70.07
CA GLY A 33 -14.49 39.36 71.51
C GLY A 33 -14.61 37.97 72.15
N GLN A 34 -13.55 37.18 72.12
CA GLN A 34 -13.58 35.77 72.58
C GLN A 34 -13.37 35.61 74.08
N THR A 35 -12.95 36.67 74.77
CA THR A 35 -12.76 36.69 76.23
C THR A 35 -13.78 37.61 76.90
N ARG A 36 -14.11 37.30 78.15
CA ARG A 36 -14.92 38.18 79.02
C ARG A 36 -14.08 39.35 79.54
N GLY A 37 -14.74 40.43 79.94
CA GLY A 37 -14.12 41.57 80.60
C GLY A 37 -13.25 42.44 79.69
N LEU A 38 -13.49 42.43 78.38
CA LEU A 38 -12.81 43.32 77.44
C LEU A 38 -13.09 44.79 77.77
N ILE A 39 -12.12 45.67 77.53
CA ILE A 39 -12.19 47.09 77.92
C ILE A 39 -11.94 48.06 76.75
N SER A 40 -11.89 47.56 75.51
CA SER A 40 -11.53 48.36 74.34
C SER A 40 -12.38 47.96 73.13
N LYS A 41 -12.64 48.93 72.25
CA LYS A 41 -13.30 48.72 70.95
C LYS A 41 -12.53 47.81 69.99
N GLN A 42 -11.24 47.58 70.25
CA GLN A 42 -10.45 46.57 69.53
C GLN A 42 -10.83 45.15 69.93
N CYS A 43 -11.59 45.00 71.02
CA CYS A 43 -11.99 43.73 71.61
C CYS A 43 -10.79 42.78 71.74
N SER A 44 -10.89 41.55 71.22
CA SER A 44 -9.78 40.60 71.19
C SER A 44 -8.91 40.73 69.92
N GLY A 45 -9.34 41.51 68.92
CA GLY A 45 -8.62 41.75 67.67
C GLY A 45 -9.51 41.87 66.43
N LEU A 46 -8.90 42.23 65.31
CA LEU A 46 -9.54 42.19 63.98
C LEU A 46 -9.78 40.76 63.53
N CYS A 47 -10.85 40.53 62.79
CA CYS A 47 -11.17 39.20 62.28
C CYS A 47 -10.15 38.78 61.23
N PRO A 48 -9.53 37.59 61.35
CA PRO A 48 -8.47 37.17 60.44
C PRO A 48 -8.99 36.92 59.02
N PRO A 49 -8.10 36.93 58.00
CA PRO A 49 -8.46 36.55 56.63
C PRO A 49 -9.20 35.20 56.60
N GLY A 50 -10.14 35.06 55.67
CA GLY A 50 -11.04 33.90 55.56
C GLY A 50 -12.25 33.96 56.51
N THR A 51 -12.34 34.97 57.38
CA THR A 51 -13.45 35.13 58.34
C THR A 51 -13.99 36.55 58.35
N TYR A 52 -15.24 36.72 58.78
CA TYR A 52 -15.88 38.00 59.03
C TYR A 52 -16.53 38.04 60.41
N CYS A 53 -16.78 39.25 60.91
CA CYS A 53 -17.43 39.45 62.20
C CYS A 53 -18.54 40.49 62.10
N PRO A 54 -19.82 40.08 62.16
CA PRO A 54 -20.92 41.00 62.40
C PRO A 54 -20.81 41.64 63.80
N LEU A 55 -21.69 42.60 64.07
CA LEU A 55 -21.76 43.28 65.36
C LEU A 55 -21.86 42.28 66.54
N ALA A 56 -21.13 42.56 67.62
CA ALA A 56 -21.11 41.73 68.84
C ALA A 56 -20.62 40.27 68.66
N SER A 57 -19.76 40.00 67.67
CA SER A 57 -19.25 38.65 67.42
C SER A 57 -18.32 38.15 68.54
N PRO A 58 -18.62 37.01 69.19
CA PRO A 58 -17.72 36.44 70.19
C PRO A 58 -16.53 35.72 69.52
N THR A 59 -16.73 35.12 68.35
CA THR A 59 -15.69 34.40 67.59
C THR A 59 -15.77 34.76 66.11
N PRO A 60 -14.65 34.69 65.35
CA PRO A 60 -14.68 34.89 63.91
C PRO A 60 -15.61 33.91 63.19
N VAL A 61 -16.43 34.40 62.25
CA VAL A 61 -17.33 33.58 61.44
C VAL A 61 -16.67 33.28 60.10
N PRO A 62 -16.53 32.01 59.68
CA PRO A 62 -15.95 31.67 58.38
C PRO A 62 -16.69 32.33 57.22
N CYS A 63 -15.95 32.83 56.22
CA CYS A 63 -16.54 33.27 54.97
C CYS A 63 -17.30 32.10 54.31
N PRO A 64 -18.55 32.31 53.88
CA PRO A 64 -19.36 31.26 53.29
C PRO A 64 -18.75 30.78 51.96
N PRO A 65 -19.01 29.52 51.54
CA PRO A 65 -18.58 29.03 50.23
C PRO A 65 -19.05 29.95 49.09
N GLY A 66 -18.21 30.11 48.07
CA GLY A 66 -18.47 31.05 46.97
C GLY A 66 -18.06 32.49 47.26
N PHE A 67 -17.55 32.78 48.45
CA PHE A 67 -16.92 34.04 48.83
C PHE A 67 -15.51 33.79 49.35
N TYR A 68 -14.63 34.77 49.20
CA TYR A 68 -13.26 34.71 49.74
C TYR A 68 -12.99 35.89 50.66
N GLY A 69 -12.11 35.70 51.63
CA GLY A 69 -11.69 36.71 52.60
C GLY A 69 -10.19 36.97 52.52
N ALA A 70 -9.75 37.79 51.55
CA ALA A 70 -8.34 38.09 51.34
C ALA A 70 -7.73 39.02 52.40
N THR A 71 -8.57 39.79 53.11
CA THR A 71 -8.15 40.80 54.08
C THR A 71 -8.69 40.53 55.47
N SER A 72 -8.04 41.08 56.50
CA SER A 72 -8.54 41.08 57.88
C SER A 72 -9.58 42.17 58.12
N GLY A 73 -10.39 42.03 59.17
CA GLY A 73 -11.37 43.04 59.60
C GLY A 73 -12.68 43.00 58.81
N LEU A 74 -12.98 41.90 58.11
CA LEU A 74 -14.20 41.76 57.32
C LEU A 74 -15.43 41.76 58.23
N GLN A 75 -16.49 42.43 57.79
CA GLN A 75 -17.65 42.75 58.63
C GLN A 75 -18.90 41.94 58.28
N THR A 76 -19.02 41.51 57.03
CA THR A 76 -20.24 40.88 56.50
C THR A 76 -19.90 39.58 55.79
N SER A 77 -20.92 38.75 55.57
CA SER A 77 -20.80 37.48 54.84
C SER A 77 -20.40 37.64 53.36
N LEU A 78 -20.38 38.87 52.83
CA LEU A 78 -19.84 39.17 51.51
C LEU A 78 -18.30 39.13 51.49
N CYS A 79 -17.66 39.13 52.67
CA CYS A 79 -16.21 39.06 52.83
C CYS A 79 -15.46 40.05 51.92
N SER A 80 -14.42 39.61 51.22
CA SER A 80 -13.71 40.43 50.22
C SER A 80 -14.41 40.45 48.86
N GLY A 81 -15.39 39.56 48.65
CA GLY A 81 -16.20 39.48 47.43
C GLY A 81 -16.55 38.05 47.04
N VAL A 82 -17.38 37.94 46.01
CA VAL A 82 -17.72 36.67 45.36
C VAL A 82 -16.48 36.06 44.72
N CYS A 83 -16.41 34.73 44.72
CA CYS A 83 -15.34 33.99 44.09
C CYS A 83 -15.27 34.33 42.59
N PRO A 84 -14.10 34.73 42.06
CA PRO A 84 -13.97 35.11 40.66
C PRO A 84 -14.14 33.89 39.73
N LYS A 85 -14.44 34.14 38.45
CA LYS A 85 -14.47 33.09 37.42
C LYS A 85 -13.13 32.34 37.36
N ALA A 86 -13.13 31.13 36.79
CA ALA A 86 -12.02 30.18 36.77
C ALA A 86 -11.53 29.71 38.15
N ASN A 87 -12.19 30.12 39.23
CA ASN A 87 -11.82 29.75 40.59
C ASN A 87 -13.05 29.29 41.37
N TYR A 88 -12.81 28.47 42.39
CA TYR A 88 -13.79 28.10 43.39
C TYR A 88 -13.30 28.47 44.79
N CYS A 89 -14.26 28.68 45.69
CA CYS A 89 -14.02 29.11 47.06
C CYS A 89 -14.83 28.19 47.98
N LEU A 90 -14.13 27.39 48.77
CA LEU A 90 -14.72 26.59 49.85
C LEU A 90 -14.97 27.48 51.08
N LEU A 91 -15.40 26.88 52.18
CA LEU A 91 -15.55 27.59 53.45
C LEU A 91 -14.20 28.18 53.88
N SER A 92 -14.22 29.44 54.34
CA SER A 92 -13.03 30.12 54.88
C SER A 92 -11.86 30.30 53.90
N THR A 93 -12.13 30.33 52.58
CA THR A 93 -11.10 30.57 51.56
C THR A 93 -10.50 31.98 51.68
N VAL A 94 -9.18 32.07 51.78
CA VAL A 94 -8.44 33.35 51.78
C VAL A 94 -8.11 33.76 50.34
N THR A 95 -7.52 32.84 49.58
CA THR A 95 -7.16 33.01 48.16
C THR A 95 -8.00 32.07 47.31
N PRO A 96 -8.80 32.56 46.34
CA PRO A 96 -9.56 31.71 45.42
C PRO A 96 -8.67 30.62 44.78
N GLU A 97 -9.17 29.39 44.74
CA GLU A 97 -8.44 28.26 44.16
C GLU A 97 -8.86 28.06 42.70
N PRO A 98 -7.92 27.89 41.75
CA PRO A 98 -8.26 27.72 40.36
C PRO A 98 -8.98 26.39 40.12
N CYS A 99 -9.91 26.38 39.16
CA CYS A 99 -10.59 25.17 38.73
C CYS A 99 -9.59 24.10 38.28
N PRO A 100 -9.74 22.84 38.72
CA PRO A 100 -8.87 21.75 38.30
C PRO A 100 -8.83 21.61 36.78
N ALA A 101 -7.67 21.19 36.26
CA ALA A 101 -7.50 20.97 34.83
C ALA A 101 -8.47 19.89 34.32
N GLY A 102 -8.98 20.06 33.10
CA GLY A 102 -10.08 19.27 32.52
C GLY A 102 -11.48 19.84 32.78
N LEU A 103 -11.59 20.88 33.62
CA LEU A 103 -12.83 21.61 33.90
C LEU A 103 -12.68 23.09 33.53
N PHE A 104 -13.79 23.75 33.16
CA PHE A 104 -13.81 25.20 32.93
C PHE A 104 -14.79 25.91 33.89
N GLY A 105 -14.38 27.06 34.44
CA GLY A 105 -15.17 27.83 35.40
C GLY A 105 -15.70 29.14 34.80
N ASN A 106 -16.73 29.09 33.96
CA ASN A 106 -17.26 30.31 33.29
C ASN A 106 -18.13 31.23 34.19
N SER A 107 -18.34 30.83 35.43
CA SER A 107 -19.27 31.46 36.39
C SER A 107 -18.54 31.90 37.66
N THR A 108 -19.04 32.94 38.31
CA THR A 108 -18.55 33.44 39.62
C THR A 108 -19.20 32.66 40.76
N GLY A 109 -18.60 32.70 41.95
CA GLY A 109 -19.17 32.14 43.17
C GLY A 109 -19.16 30.60 43.21
N LEU A 110 -18.27 29.95 42.44
CA LEU A 110 -18.18 28.49 42.45
C LEU A 110 -17.76 28.00 43.84
N VAL A 111 -18.45 26.97 44.33
CA VAL A 111 -18.36 26.51 45.72
C VAL A 111 -17.72 25.14 45.88
N SER A 112 -17.22 24.53 44.79
CA SER A 112 -16.70 23.16 44.82
C SER A 112 -15.52 22.97 43.89
N LYS A 113 -14.68 21.98 44.22
CA LYS A 113 -13.56 21.53 43.37
C LYS A 113 -14.00 21.06 41.98
N GLN A 114 -15.28 20.72 41.83
CA GLN A 114 -15.86 20.34 40.54
C GLN A 114 -16.18 21.55 39.65
N CYS A 115 -15.97 22.78 40.13
CA CYS A 115 -16.24 24.04 39.42
C CYS A 115 -17.60 24.10 38.73
N SER A 116 -18.60 23.44 39.33
CA SER A 116 -19.92 23.28 38.77
C SER A 116 -20.89 24.31 39.37
N THR A 117 -21.77 24.83 38.53
CA THR A 117 -22.95 25.60 38.94
C THR A 117 -24.19 24.72 39.11
N THR A 118 -24.14 23.48 38.65
CA THR A 118 -25.24 22.50 38.63
C THR A 118 -24.99 21.41 39.66
N CYS A 119 -25.25 21.76 40.92
CA CYS A 119 -25.17 20.83 42.04
C CYS A 119 -26.57 20.46 42.55
N THR A 120 -26.77 19.17 42.79
CA THR A 120 -27.88 18.62 43.59
C THR A 120 -27.40 18.36 45.01
N ALA A 121 -28.31 18.00 45.92
CA ALA A 121 -27.94 17.62 47.30
C ALA A 121 -27.01 16.39 47.38
N ALA A 122 -26.90 15.60 46.30
CA ALA A 122 -26.11 14.36 46.26
C ALA A 122 -24.88 14.44 45.35
N SER A 123 -24.90 15.23 44.27
CA SER A 123 -23.79 15.32 43.31
C SER A 123 -23.83 16.60 42.48
N CYS A 124 -22.67 17.05 41.99
CA CYS A 124 -22.59 18.10 40.96
C CYS A 124 -22.23 17.51 39.59
N ILE A 125 -22.69 18.19 38.53
CA ILE A 125 -22.34 17.88 37.14
C ILE A 125 -21.16 18.78 36.75
N PRO A 126 -19.92 18.26 36.66
CA PRO A 126 -18.76 19.10 36.36
C PRO A 126 -18.82 19.62 34.92
N PRO A 127 -18.42 20.89 34.67
CA PRO A 127 -18.30 21.44 33.33
C PRO A 127 -17.00 20.94 32.68
N TYR A 128 -17.00 19.68 32.27
CA TYR A 128 -15.88 19.08 31.54
C TYR A 128 -15.63 19.80 30.21
N CYS A 129 -14.38 19.87 29.80
CA CYS A 129 -14.07 20.26 28.42
C CYS A 129 -14.65 19.19 27.49
N ARG A 130 -15.55 19.62 26.59
CA ARG A 130 -16.07 18.72 25.56
C ARG A 130 -14.93 18.16 24.70
N ALA A 131 -15.14 16.97 24.14
CA ALA A 131 -14.16 16.38 23.23
C ALA A 131 -13.76 17.34 22.10
N GLY A 132 -12.47 17.35 21.78
CA GLY A 132 -11.88 18.29 20.85
C GLY A 132 -11.47 19.64 21.47
N TYR A 133 -11.64 19.79 22.78
CA TYR A 133 -11.16 20.92 23.55
C TYR A 133 -10.36 20.45 24.75
N TYR A 134 -9.51 21.33 25.28
CA TYR A 134 -8.79 21.08 26.52
C TYR A 134 -8.85 22.30 27.45
N CYS A 135 -8.75 22.05 28.74
CA CYS A 135 -8.76 23.08 29.77
C CYS A 135 -7.59 22.89 30.74
N PRO A 136 -6.52 23.69 30.62
CA PRO A 136 -5.52 23.80 31.67
C PRO A 136 -6.12 24.27 33.01
N LEU A 137 -5.30 24.29 34.07
CA LEU A 137 -5.71 24.79 35.38
C LEU A 137 -6.26 26.23 35.29
N GLY A 138 -7.43 26.50 35.88
CA GLY A 138 -8.02 27.84 35.91
C GLY A 138 -8.56 28.32 34.55
N THR A 139 -9.07 27.41 33.72
CA THR A 139 -9.62 27.78 32.42
C THR A 139 -11.00 28.43 32.54
N LEU A 140 -11.19 29.55 31.83
CA LEU A 140 -12.49 30.24 31.69
C LEU A 140 -13.30 29.70 30.52
N THR A 141 -12.63 29.53 29.38
CA THR A 141 -13.21 29.13 28.09
C THR A 141 -12.37 27.99 27.52
N PRO A 142 -12.97 26.84 27.19
CA PRO A 142 -12.24 25.69 26.63
C PRO A 142 -11.41 26.09 25.41
N LEU A 143 -10.17 25.57 25.33
CA LEU A 143 -9.25 25.84 24.22
C LEU A 143 -9.41 24.76 23.14
N GLU A 144 -9.40 25.15 21.87
CA GLU A 144 -9.49 24.21 20.76
C GLU A 144 -8.30 23.25 20.75
N CYS A 145 -8.58 21.98 20.53
CA CYS A 145 -7.58 20.94 20.44
C CYS A 145 -7.76 20.08 19.20
N GLY A 146 -6.66 19.98 18.47
CA GLY A 146 -6.46 18.93 17.52
C GLY A 146 -5.44 19.34 16.47
N GLY A 147 -4.84 18.31 15.90
CA GLY A 147 -3.83 18.39 14.87
C GLY A 147 -3.54 16.98 14.39
N ILE A 148 -2.82 16.83 13.29
CA ILE A 148 -2.50 15.49 12.75
C ILE A 148 -1.86 14.63 13.87
N GLU A 149 -1.01 15.23 14.70
CA GLU A 149 -0.27 14.55 15.78
C GLU A 149 -0.95 14.51 17.16
N VAL A 150 -2.07 15.21 17.37
CA VAL A 150 -2.71 15.33 18.70
C VAL A 150 -4.24 15.29 18.63
N TYR A 151 -4.85 14.80 19.71
CA TYR A 151 -6.30 14.74 19.89
C TYR A 151 -6.67 15.00 21.35
N CYS A 152 -7.93 15.37 21.60
CA CYS A 152 -8.47 15.58 22.94
C CYS A 152 -9.79 14.84 23.15
N PRO A 153 -9.83 13.77 23.95
CA PRO A 153 -11.09 13.23 24.46
C PRO A 153 -11.79 14.22 25.42
N GLU A 154 -13.00 13.88 25.86
CA GLU A 154 -13.71 14.67 26.86
C GLU A 154 -12.93 14.74 28.19
N GLY A 155 -12.90 15.92 28.81
CA GLY A 155 -12.20 16.18 30.07
C GLY A 155 -10.68 16.37 29.92
N SER A 156 -10.14 16.48 28.71
CA SER A 156 -8.71 16.72 28.50
C SER A 156 -8.23 18.00 29.18
N SER A 157 -7.17 17.88 29.98
CA SER A 157 -6.45 19.00 30.57
C SER A 157 -5.35 19.56 29.67
N ILE A 158 -4.84 18.72 28.77
CA ILE A 158 -3.80 19.00 27.77
C ILE A 158 -4.04 18.14 26.51
N PRO A 159 -3.49 18.52 25.34
CA PRO A 159 -3.53 17.69 24.14
C PRO A 159 -2.83 16.34 24.33
N THR A 160 -3.46 15.26 23.86
CA THR A 160 -2.90 13.91 23.89
C THR A 160 -2.20 13.62 22.57
N THR A 161 -0.94 13.17 22.62
CA THR A 161 -0.20 12.78 21.42
C THR A 161 -0.73 11.48 20.84
N VAL A 162 -0.75 11.40 19.51
CA VAL A 162 -1.14 10.19 18.80
C VAL A 162 -0.12 9.07 19.01
N SER A 163 -0.61 7.86 19.21
CA SER A 163 0.23 6.67 19.37
C SER A 163 0.81 6.22 18.02
N PRO A 164 2.04 5.66 17.98
CA PRO A 164 2.58 5.08 16.76
C PRO A 164 1.63 4.02 16.18
N GLY A 165 1.38 4.08 14.87
CA GLY A 165 0.47 3.15 14.18
C GLY A 165 -0.99 3.58 14.21
N TYR A 166 -1.28 4.73 14.83
CA TYR A 166 -2.60 5.33 14.88
C TYR A 166 -2.66 6.62 14.07
N TYR A 167 -3.86 6.94 13.58
CA TYR A 167 -4.20 8.21 12.99
C TYR A 167 -5.29 8.90 13.81
N THR A 168 -5.25 10.22 13.85
CA THR A 168 -6.25 10.99 14.58
C THR A 168 -7.53 11.13 13.74
N ILE A 169 -8.67 11.17 14.42
CA ILE A 169 -10.00 11.27 13.81
C ILE A 169 -10.81 12.42 14.41
N SER A 170 -11.77 12.91 13.63
CA SER A 170 -12.83 13.78 14.14
C SER A 170 -14.17 13.03 14.12
N THR A 171 -15.04 13.33 15.07
CA THR A 171 -16.46 13.00 14.98
C THR A 171 -17.26 14.26 15.29
N PRO A 172 -18.38 14.52 14.57
CA PRO A 172 -19.26 15.65 14.88
C PRO A 172 -19.96 15.49 16.24
N THR A 173 -20.15 14.25 16.69
CA THR A 173 -20.79 13.90 17.97
C THR A 173 -20.07 12.72 18.61
N LEU A 174 -19.97 12.70 19.95
CA LEU A 174 -19.49 11.53 20.72
C LEU A 174 -20.53 10.40 20.73
N ASN A 175 -21.78 10.73 20.39
CA ASN A 175 -22.92 9.83 20.38
C ASN A 175 -23.47 9.69 18.96
N THR A 176 -23.16 8.55 18.33
CA THR A 176 -23.98 7.79 17.36
C THR A 176 -24.79 8.57 16.32
N VAL A 177 -24.33 8.56 15.05
CA VAL A 177 -25.05 8.19 13.80
C VAL A 177 -24.02 8.05 12.66
N ASP A 178 -23.00 8.92 12.65
CA ASP A 178 -21.94 8.92 11.63
C ASP A 178 -20.65 8.28 12.14
N GLY A 179 -20.02 7.44 11.31
CA GLY A 179 -18.75 6.79 11.62
C GLY A 179 -17.58 7.79 11.78
N PRO A 180 -16.44 7.35 12.34
CA PRO A 180 -15.26 8.20 12.47
C PRO A 180 -14.78 8.72 11.12
N THR A 181 -14.74 10.04 10.96
CA THR A 181 -14.29 10.66 9.71
C THR A 181 -12.78 10.89 9.77
N TYR A 182 -12.06 10.26 8.85
CA TYR A 182 -10.64 10.57 8.66
C TYR A 182 -10.50 11.91 7.92
N ILE A 183 -9.84 12.88 8.56
CA ILE A 183 -9.46 14.14 7.92
C ILE A 183 -8.05 13.99 7.36
N THR A 184 -7.94 13.97 6.02
CA THR A 184 -6.66 13.95 5.30
C THR A 184 -5.81 15.15 5.66
N GLY A 185 -4.56 14.91 6.06
CA GLY A 185 -3.61 15.96 6.45
C GLY A 185 -3.25 16.97 5.35
N GLN A 186 -3.62 16.72 4.09
CA GLN A 186 -3.35 17.60 2.93
C GLN A 186 -4.46 18.63 2.63
N THR A 187 -5.66 18.49 3.19
CA THR A 187 -6.78 19.43 3.00
C THR A 187 -6.99 20.25 4.27
N GLN A 188 -6.02 21.08 4.62
CA GLN A 188 -6.21 22.19 5.55
C GLN A 188 -6.86 23.38 4.81
N ALA A 189 -8.15 23.33 4.44
CA ALA A 189 -8.76 24.52 3.82
C ALA A 189 -10.30 24.58 3.75
N LEU A 190 -11.06 23.59 4.20
CA LEU A 190 -12.53 23.65 4.09
C LEU A 190 -13.13 23.23 5.42
N THR A 191 -13.67 24.22 6.13
CA THR A 191 -14.41 24.16 7.41
C THR A 191 -13.58 23.76 8.64
N ALA A 192 -12.94 24.72 9.32
CA ALA A 192 -12.74 24.78 10.79
C ALA A 192 -12.45 23.47 11.60
N ALA A 193 -11.95 22.39 10.98
CA ALA A 193 -11.82 21.08 11.59
C ALA A 193 -10.37 20.82 12.05
N THR A 194 -9.85 21.78 12.82
CA THR A 194 -8.68 21.60 13.70
C THR A 194 -9.02 20.73 14.91
N ILE A 195 -10.28 20.35 15.09
CA ILE A 195 -10.76 19.64 16.27
C ILE A 195 -10.68 18.11 16.04
N ARG A 196 -9.84 17.43 16.83
CA ARG A 196 -9.66 15.96 16.78
C ARG A 196 -9.91 15.37 18.15
N VAL A 197 -10.72 14.32 18.20
CA VAL A 197 -11.35 13.84 19.45
C VAL A 197 -10.81 12.51 19.93
N ASN A 198 -10.27 11.71 19.02
CA ASN A 198 -9.75 10.38 19.30
C ASN A 198 -8.71 9.95 18.26
N GLN A 199 -8.13 8.78 18.45
CA GLN A 199 -7.27 8.09 17.50
C GLN A 199 -7.86 6.73 17.09
N GLN A 200 -7.46 6.25 15.91
CA GLN A 200 -7.85 4.95 15.34
C GLN A 200 -6.60 4.24 14.83
N ILE A 201 -6.54 2.92 14.99
CA ILE A 201 -5.42 2.12 14.48
C ILE A 201 -5.47 2.09 12.95
N CYS A 202 -4.31 2.17 12.29
CA CYS A 202 -4.25 1.98 10.84
C CYS A 202 -4.70 0.57 10.46
N GLU A 203 -5.68 0.44 9.59
CA GLU A 203 -6.08 -0.86 9.07
C GLU A 203 -5.03 -1.46 8.11
N ARG A 204 -5.20 -2.75 7.77
CA ARG A 204 -4.34 -3.44 6.80
C ARG A 204 -4.30 -2.72 5.44
N GLY A 205 -3.15 -2.75 4.78
CA GLY A 205 -2.89 -2.01 3.54
C GLY A 205 -2.58 -0.52 3.76
N MET A 206 -2.56 -0.06 5.01
CA MET A 206 -2.23 1.31 5.40
C MET A 206 -1.09 1.35 6.41
N TYR A 207 -0.44 2.50 6.50
CA TYR A 207 0.50 2.81 7.58
C TYR A 207 0.26 4.23 8.11
N CYS A 208 0.57 4.41 9.40
CA CYS A 208 0.27 5.60 10.16
C CYS A 208 1.56 6.15 10.78
N THR A 209 1.92 7.37 10.38
CA THR A 209 3.10 8.08 10.92
C THR A 209 2.68 9.46 11.35
N GLN A 210 3.06 9.89 12.56
CA GLN A 210 2.73 11.25 13.05
C GLN A 210 1.21 11.53 12.97
N GLY A 211 0.39 10.51 13.23
CA GLY A 211 -1.07 10.60 13.21
C GLY A 211 -1.71 10.79 11.83
N GLN A 212 -0.93 10.68 10.76
CA GLN A 212 -1.40 10.68 9.38
C GLN A 212 -1.50 9.26 8.86
N LYS A 213 -2.66 8.91 8.32
CA LYS A 213 -2.90 7.64 7.61
C LYS A 213 -2.53 7.77 6.14
N ARG A 214 -1.76 6.80 5.65
CA ARG A 214 -1.31 6.70 4.26
C ARG A 214 -1.49 5.26 3.77
N LYS A 215 -1.76 5.10 2.49
CA LYS A 215 -1.75 3.78 1.84
C LYS A 215 -0.33 3.26 1.76
N CYS A 216 -0.16 1.94 1.84
CA CYS A 216 1.10 1.31 1.48
C CYS A 216 1.48 1.69 0.04
N SER A 217 2.74 2.09 -0.14
CA SER A 217 3.27 2.45 -1.45
C SER A 217 3.08 1.31 -2.45
N SER A 218 2.87 1.64 -3.72
CA SER A 218 2.85 0.62 -4.76
C SER A 218 4.16 -0.17 -4.77
N GLY A 219 4.09 -1.50 -4.89
CA GLY A 219 5.24 -2.39 -4.76
C GLY A 219 5.51 -2.87 -3.33
N THR A 220 4.75 -2.42 -2.33
CA THR A 220 4.73 -2.96 -0.96
C THR A 220 3.32 -3.42 -0.57
N TYR A 221 3.22 -4.20 0.50
CA TYR A 221 1.93 -4.65 1.06
C TYR A 221 1.89 -4.51 2.58
N GLY A 222 0.68 -4.34 3.13
CA GLY A 222 0.44 -4.20 4.57
C GLY A 222 -0.46 -5.30 5.10
N ALA A 223 0.12 -6.40 5.57
CA ALA A 223 -0.61 -7.57 6.08
C ALA A 223 -1.06 -7.45 7.54
N THR A 224 -0.65 -6.41 8.27
CA THR A 224 -1.05 -6.21 9.67
C THR A 224 -1.59 -4.80 9.87
N GLU A 225 -2.36 -4.61 10.94
CA GLU A 225 -2.81 -3.31 11.40
C GLU A 225 -1.68 -2.57 12.14
N GLY A 226 -1.82 -1.27 12.32
CA GLY A 226 -0.92 -0.45 13.14
C GLY A 226 0.47 -0.25 12.54
N LEU A 227 0.65 -0.46 11.23
CA LEU A 227 1.94 -0.25 10.57
C LEU A 227 2.38 1.21 10.67
N THR A 228 3.68 1.45 10.82
CA THR A 228 4.25 2.77 11.09
C THR A 228 5.22 3.25 10.01
N THR A 229 5.36 2.52 8.91
CA THR A 229 6.37 2.83 7.90
C THR A 229 5.82 2.64 6.49
N ALA A 230 6.38 3.38 5.53
CA ALA A 230 6.01 3.27 4.11
C ALA A 230 6.39 1.92 3.47
N LEU A 231 7.30 1.17 4.10
CA LEU A 231 7.61 -0.21 3.73
C LEU A 231 6.46 -1.16 4.11
N CYS A 232 5.53 -0.73 4.95
CA CYS A 232 4.44 -1.53 5.47
C CYS A 232 4.95 -2.84 6.08
N THR A 233 4.41 -3.99 5.66
CA THR A 233 4.92 -5.30 6.07
C THR A 233 6.19 -5.65 5.30
N GLY A 234 6.26 -5.27 4.03
CA GLY A 234 7.45 -5.48 3.20
C GLY A 234 7.19 -5.24 1.72
N THR A 235 8.25 -5.48 0.94
CA THR A 235 8.18 -5.45 -0.52
C THR A 235 7.33 -6.58 -1.07
N CYS A 236 6.67 -6.33 -2.20
CA CYS A 236 5.86 -7.34 -2.87
C CYS A 236 6.75 -8.53 -3.26
N PRO A 237 6.37 -9.77 -2.89
CA PRO A 237 7.16 -10.95 -3.21
C PRO A 237 7.31 -11.18 -4.72
N VAL A 238 8.39 -11.87 -5.11
CA VAL A 238 8.63 -12.25 -6.51
C VAL A 238 7.46 -13.07 -7.06
N GLY A 239 7.07 -12.83 -8.31
CA GLY A 239 5.92 -13.47 -8.94
C GLY A 239 4.57 -12.82 -8.62
N TYR A 240 4.56 -11.77 -7.79
CA TYR A 240 3.38 -10.97 -7.45
C TYR A 240 3.63 -9.48 -7.72
N TYR A 241 2.55 -8.72 -7.91
CA TYR A 241 2.60 -7.26 -7.97
C TYR A 241 1.66 -6.65 -6.93
N CYS A 242 2.00 -5.50 -6.36
CA CYS A 242 1.20 -4.91 -5.30
C CYS A 242 0.80 -3.48 -5.69
N PRO A 243 -0.44 -3.26 -6.14
CA PRO A 243 -0.99 -1.91 -6.28
C PRO A 243 -0.96 -1.14 -4.97
N GLU A 244 -1.08 0.19 -5.04
CA GLU A 244 -1.12 1.05 -3.84
C GLU A 244 -2.24 0.61 -2.87
N GLY A 245 -1.91 0.46 -1.59
CA GLY A 245 -2.85 0.05 -0.54
C GLY A 245 -3.12 -1.45 -0.46
N SER A 246 -2.29 -2.30 -1.07
CA SER A 246 -2.45 -3.76 -1.00
C SER A 246 -2.31 -4.28 0.43
N SER A 247 -3.36 -4.94 0.94
CA SER A 247 -3.36 -5.59 2.27
C SER A 247 -3.02 -7.08 2.23
N ASP A 248 -3.03 -7.65 1.02
CA ASP A 248 -2.67 -9.03 0.72
C ASP A 248 -2.12 -9.09 -0.71
N TYR A 249 -0.90 -9.59 -0.86
CA TYR A 249 -0.25 -9.76 -2.16
C TYR A 249 -0.80 -10.97 -2.94
N SER A 250 -1.41 -11.94 -2.25
CA SER A 250 -1.75 -13.25 -2.83
C SER A 250 -2.76 -13.17 -3.99
N HIS A 251 -3.58 -12.12 -4.02
CA HIS A 251 -4.55 -11.85 -5.08
C HIS A 251 -3.93 -11.34 -6.39
N PHE A 252 -2.67 -10.92 -6.37
CA PHE A 252 -2.02 -10.22 -7.49
C PHE A 252 -0.87 -11.04 -8.09
N ALA A 253 -1.16 -12.30 -8.44
CA ALA A 253 -0.19 -13.21 -9.03
C ALA A 253 0.05 -12.94 -10.52
N CYS A 254 1.30 -13.01 -10.95
CA CYS A 254 1.68 -12.86 -12.35
C CYS A 254 1.68 -14.22 -13.03
N LEU A 255 0.57 -14.52 -13.72
CA LEU A 255 0.29 -15.83 -14.33
C LEU A 255 0.35 -15.81 -15.86
N ASP A 256 0.02 -14.68 -16.48
CA ASP A 256 0.01 -14.54 -17.93
C ASP A 256 1.44 -14.63 -18.49
N PRO A 257 1.72 -15.47 -19.51
CA PRO A 257 3.07 -15.63 -20.07
C PRO A 257 3.69 -14.34 -20.63
N SER A 258 2.87 -13.35 -21.00
CA SER A 258 3.32 -12.07 -21.55
C SER A 258 3.82 -11.08 -20.49
N VAL A 259 3.71 -11.41 -19.21
CA VAL A 259 4.19 -10.58 -18.10
C VAL A 259 5.01 -11.38 -17.10
N PHE A 260 5.81 -10.68 -16.29
CA PHE A 260 6.51 -11.23 -15.15
C PHE A 260 6.64 -10.18 -14.05
N CYS A 261 6.93 -10.62 -12.82
CA CYS A 261 6.97 -9.74 -11.66
C CYS A 261 8.23 -9.98 -10.82
N PRO A 262 9.26 -9.13 -10.97
CA PRO A 262 10.39 -9.10 -10.04
C PRO A 262 9.95 -8.63 -8.63
N PRO A 263 10.81 -8.80 -7.61
CA PRO A 263 10.52 -8.29 -6.25
C PRO A 263 10.17 -6.80 -6.25
N GLY A 264 9.13 -6.43 -5.50
CA GLY A 264 8.69 -5.04 -5.38
C GLY A 264 7.90 -4.50 -6.57
N SER A 265 7.42 -5.36 -7.47
CA SER A 265 6.60 -4.93 -8.61
C SER A 265 5.31 -4.25 -8.15
N SER A 266 5.01 -3.07 -8.65
CA SER A 266 3.73 -2.37 -8.44
C SER A 266 2.67 -2.76 -9.47
N THR A 267 3.12 -3.12 -10.66
CA THR A 267 2.31 -3.61 -11.79
C THR A 267 3.07 -4.72 -12.51
N PRO A 268 2.39 -5.56 -13.31
CA PRO A 268 3.07 -6.58 -14.09
C PRO A 268 4.00 -5.97 -15.15
N VAL A 269 5.22 -6.48 -15.25
CA VAL A 269 6.20 -6.04 -16.27
C VAL A 269 5.98 -6.85 -17.54
N LEU A 270 5.76 -6.18 -18.66
CA LEU A 270 5.64 -6.83 -19.97
C LEU A 270 6.96 -7.50 -20.36
N VAL A 271 6.87 -8.71 -20.89
CA VAL A 271 8.01 -9.42 -21.47
C VAL A 271 8.45 -8.71 -22.76
N SER A 272 9.76 -8.45 -22.87
CA SER A 272 10.36 -7.80 -24.03
C SER A 272 10.19 -8.63 -25.30
N SER A 273 10.15 -7.96 -26.46
CA SER A 273 10.14 -8.66 -27.76
C SER A 273 11.41 -9.51 -27.91
N GLY A 274 11.25 -10.78 -28.31
CA GLY A 274 12.36 -11.74 -28.38
C GLY A 274 12.71 -12.40 -27.04
N TYR A 275 11.91 -12.20 -25.99
CA TYR A 275 12.08 -12.83 -24.68
C TYR A 275 10.87 -13.70 -24.33
N PHE A 276 11.09 -14.71 -23.48
CA PHE A 276 10.04 -15.51 -22.86
C PHE A 276 10.06 -15.36 -21.34
N SER A 277 8.91 -15.54 -20.70
CA SER A 277 8.80 -15.44 -19.24
C SER A 277 9.32 -16.69 -18.54
N LEU A 278 10.04 -16.48 -17.44
CA LEU A 278 10.58 -17.52 -16.58
C LEU A 278 9.59 -17.89 -15.48
N LEU A 279 9.39 -19.18 -15.27
CA LEU A 279 8.62 -19.72 -14.16
C LEU A 279 9.49 -19.80 -12.91
N GLY A 280 8.90 -19.44 -11.76
CA GLY A 280 9.50 -19.68 -10.45
C GLY A 280 9.43 -21.15 -10.04
N VAL A 281 9.93 -21.44 -8.84
CA VAL A 281 9.95 -22.80 -8.25
C VAL A 281 8.56 -23.45 -8.19
N ASP A 282 7.51 -22.64 -8.02
CA ASP A 282 6.12 -23.09 -7.98
C ASP A 282 5.60 -23.60 -9.34
N GLY A 283 6.36 -23.40 -10.43
CA GLY A 283 5.98 -23.80 -11.79
C GLY A 283 4.81 -23.00 -12.37
N ARG A 284 4.26 -22.03 -11.63
CA ARG A 284 3.10 -21.23 -12.01
C ARG A 284 3.40 -19.73 -12.12
N LEU A 285 4.16 -19.19 -11.16
CA LEU A 285 4.42 -17.76 -11.06
C LEU A 285 5.49 -17.32 -12.05
N ARG A 286 5.27 -16.19 -12.72
CA ARG A 286 6.21 -15.57 -13.68
C ARG A 286 7.11 -14.57 -12.95
N ILE A 287 8.38 -14.93 -12.78
CA ILE A 287 9.32 -14.22 -11.90
C ILE A 287 10.39 -13.40 -12.64
N GLY A 288 10.56 -13.66 -13.93
CA GLY A 288 11.62 -13.08 -14.74
C GLY A 288 11.36 -13.26 -16.23
N GLN A 289 12.33 -12.85 -17.05
CA GLN A 289 12.34 -13.12 -18.48
C GLN A 289 13.73 -13.56 -18.94
N GLN A 290 13.78 -14.29 -20.05
CA GLN A 290 15.02 -14.75 -20.67
C GLN A 290 14.97 -14.54 -22.18
N ILE A 291 16.10 -14.18 -22.77
CA ILE A 291 16.23 -14.00 -24.21
C ILE A 291 16.00 -15.35 -24.93
N CYS A 292 15.29 -15.32 -26.05
CA CYS A 292 15.10 -16.52 -26.85
C CYS A 292 16.46 -17.07 -27.32
N PRO A 293 16.76 -18.36 -27.09
CA PRO A 293 17.99 -18.96 -27.59
C PRO A 293 17.95 -19.09 -29.12
N ALA A 294 19.13 -19.27 -29.73
CA ALA A 294 19.22 -19.60 -31.14
C ALA A 294 18.38 -20.85 -31.48
N GLY A 295 17.84 -20.89 -32.69
CA GLY A 295 16.89 -21.92 -33.14
C GLY A 295 15.46 -21.73 -32.61
N SER A 296 15.19 -20.68 -31.82
CA SER A 296 13.84 -20.37 -31.31
C SER A 296 13.48 -18.91 -31.54
N TYR A 297 12.18 -18.61 -31.59
CA TYR A 297 11.64 -17.27 -31.58
C TYR A 297 10.61 -17.13 -30.46
N CYS A 298 10.54 -15.94 -29.87
CA CYS A 298 9.71 -15.66 -28.71
C CYS A 298 8.66 -14.61 -29.03
N VAL A 299 7.39 -14.95 -28.84
CA VAL A 299 6.26 -14.05 -29.04
C VAL A 299 5.33 -14.11 -27.84
N ARG A 300 4.87 -12.94 -27.37
CA ARG A 300 3.98 -12.82 -26.20
C ARG A 300 4.48 -13.59 -24.97
N GLY A 301 5.81 -13.58 -24.77
CA GLY A 301 6.47 -14.21 -23.63
C GLY A 301 6.50 -15.74 -23.65
N VAL A 302 6.21 -16.37 -24.80
CA VAL A 302 6.30 -17.82 -25.01
C VAL A 302 7.38 -18.12 -26.04
N ALA A 303 8.23 -19.11 -25.75
CA ALA A 303 9.26 -19.59 -26.66
C ALA A 303 8.70 -20.65 -27.62
N HIS A 304 9.02 -20.50 -28.90
CA HIS A 304 8.66 -21.43 -29.96
C HIS A 304 9.91 -21.82 -30.76
N LEU A 305 10.04 -23.09 -31.11
CA LEU A 305 11.09 -23.53 -32.02
C LEU A 305 10.86 -22.91 -33.41
N CYS A 306 11.95 -22.57 -34.11
CA CYS A 306 11.87 -22.14 -35.50
C CYS A 306 11.11 -23.18 -36.33
N PRO A 307 10.11 -22.78 -37.14
CA PRO A 307 9.33 -23.70 -37.96
C PRO A 307 10.18 -24.53 -38.93
N LEU A 308 9.59 -25.61 -39.45
CA LEU A 308 10.21 -26.42 -40.50
C LEU A 308 10.53 -25.55 -41.74
N GLY A 309 11.75 -25.67 -42.24
CA GLY A 309 12.24 -24.89 -43.38
C GLY A 309 12.82 -23.52 -43.04
N THR A 310 12.83 -23.11 -41.76
CA THR A 310 13.53 -21.90 -41.29
C THR A 310 14.61 -22.23 -40.26
N PHE A 311 15.55 -21.32 -40.07
CA PHE A 311 16.64 -21.45 -39.10
C PHE A 311 16.76 -20.16 -38.27
N GLY A 312 17.28 -20.28 -37.05
CA GLY A 312 17.56 -19.17 -36.15
C GLY A 312 19.02 -19.14 -35.72
N SER A 313 19.85 -18.33 -36.39
CA SER A 313 21.29 -18.22 -36.09
C SER A 313 21.61 -17.25 -34.94
N SER A 314 20.61 -16.47 -34.51
CA SER A 314 20.77 -15.42 -33.51
C SER A 314 19.83 -15.65 -32.33
N THR A 315 20.18 -15.12 -31.17
CA THR A 315 19.28 -15.04 -30.01
C THR A 315 18.28 -13.90 -30.17
N GLY A 316 17.18 -13.93 -29.42
CA GLY A 316 16.22 -12.83 -29.36
C GLY A 316 15.30 -12.71 -30.58
N LEU A 317 15.16 -13.76 -31.39
CA LEU A 317 14.24 -13.76 -32.52
C LEU A 317 12.80 -13.67 -32.01
N ASN A 318 11.93 -12.98 -32.77
CA ASN A 318 10.56 -12.66 -32.35
C ASN A 318 9.51 -12.93 -33.45
N SER A 319 9.88 -13.67 -34.49
CA SER A 319 9.05 -13.91 -35.66
C SER A 319 9.19 -15.36 -36.12
N THR A 320 8.12 -15.88 -36.73
CA THR A 320 8.10 -17.22 -37.34
C THR A 320 9.10 -17.38 -38.49
N MET A 321 9.59 -16.27 -39.05
CA MET A 321 10.65 -16.28 -40.06
C MET A 321 12.03 -16.58 -39.48
N CYS A 322 12.18 -16.50 -38.15
CA CYS A 322 13.47 -16.61 -37.47
C CYS A 322 14.55 -15.75 -38.14
N SER A 323 15.70 -16.31 -38.48
CA SER A 323 16.77 -15.62 -39.24
C SER A 323 16.58 -15.73 -40.76
N GLY A 324 15.70 -16.62 -41.23
CA GLY A 324 15.42 -16.83 -42.64
C GLY A 324 15.07 -18.27 -42.99
N ARG A 325 14.93 -18.51 -44.30
CA ARG A 325 14.69 -19.85 -44.85
C ARG A 325 15.99 -20.65 -44.95
N CYS A 326 15.87 -21.97 -44.93
CA CYS A 326 16.99 -22.87 -45.18
C CYS A 326 17.64 -22.58 -46.55
N ALA A 327 18.94 -22.79 -46.66
CA ALA A 327 19.64 -22.71 -47.93
C ALA A 327 19.09 -23.79 -48.89
N PRO A 328 18.95 -23.49 -50.20
CA PRO A 328 18.56 -24.49 -51.18
C PRO A 328 19.46 -25.73 -51.09
N GLY A 329 18.87 -26.92 -51.19
CA GLY A 329 19.57 -28.19 -51.03
C GLY A 329 19.81 -28.65 -49.59
N SER A 330 19.39 -27.87 -48.58
CA SER A 330 19.41 -28.28 -47.17
C SER A 330 18.02 -28.25 -46.56
N VAL A 331 17.74 -29.18 -45.65
CA VAL A 331 16.53 -29.18 -44.82
C VAL A 331 16.83 -28.61 -43.44
N CYS A 332 15.87 -27.85 -42.92
CA CYS A 332 15.92 -27.26 -41.58
C CYS A 332 14.78 -27.85 -40.74
N PRO A 333 15.04 -28.88 -39.92
CA PRO A 333 14.10 -29.35 -38.91
C PRO A 333 13.71 -28.24 -37.91
N ARG A 334 12.63 -28.47 -37.14
CA ARG A 334 12.21 -27.49 -36.12
C ARG A 334 13.36 -27.24 -35.15
N GLY A 335 13.69 -25.97 -34.89
CA GLY A 335 14.77 -25.62 -33.98
C GLY A 335 16.16 -25.47 -34.63
N SER A 336 16.27 -25.52 -35.95
CA SER A 336 17.56 -25.41 -36.65
C SER A 336 18.26 -24.08 -36.36
N THR A 337 19.57 -24.12 -36.14
CA THR A 337 20.41 -22.93 -35.86
C THR A 337 21.25 -22.52 -37.07
N SER A 338 21.38 -23.40 -38.07
CA SER A 338 22.10 -23.16 -39.32
C SER A 338 21.17 -23.27 -40.53
N ASN A 339 21.42 -22.47 -41.57
CA ASN A 339 20.73 -22.56 -42.84
C ASN A 339 21.13 -23.79 -43.68
N GLN A 340 22.18 -24.50 -43.27
CA GLN A 340 22.65 -25.76 -43.86
C GLN A 340 22.65 -26.88 -42.82
N GLN A 341 21.71 -26.83 -41.86
CA GLN A 341 21.63 -27.77 -40.73
C GLN A 341 21.76 -29.23 -41.16
N GLN A 342 21.08 -29.60 -42.25
CA GLN A 342 21.10 -30.93 -42.81
C GLN A 342 21.04 -30.86 -44.34
N PRO A 343 22.17 -31.02 -45.05
CA PRO A 343 22.18 -31.14 -46.51
C PRO A 343 21.39 -32.37 -46.97
N CYS A 344 20.65 -32.26 -48.07
CA CYS A 344 19.96 -33.42 -48.63
C CYS A 344 20.97 -34.50 -49.06
N PRO A 345 20.72 -35.78 -48.75
CA PRO A 345 21.58 -36.87 -49.20
C PRO A 345 21.60 -36.96 -50.73
N ALA A 346 22.66 -37.53 -51.29
CA ALA A 346 22.76 -37.75 -52.74
C ALA A 346 21.55 -38.56 -53.24
N GLY A 347 21.08 -38.24 -54.43
CA GLY A 347 19.83 -38.76 -55.00
C GLY A 347 18.58 -37.96 -54.63
N THR A 348 18.70 -36.97 -53.76
CA THR A 348 17.58 -36.11 -53.34
C THR A 348 17.88 -34.62 -53.48
N TYR A 349 16.84 -33.81 -53.56
CA TYR A 349 16.93 -32.35 -53.68
C TYR A 349 15.90 -31.65 -52.79
N THR A 350 16.09 -30.35 -52.51
CA THR A 350 15.04 -29.50 -51.93
C THR A 350 15.18 -28.03 -52.33
N THR A 351 14.05 -27.37 -52.56
CA THR A 351 13.97 -25.93 -52.89
C THR A 351 13.39 -25.08 -51.76
N ASN A 352 12.60 -25.68 -50.86
CA ASN A 352 11.94 -24.99 -49.75
C ASN A 352 12.52 -25.35 -48.37
N GLY A 353 13.45 -26.30 -48.32
CA GLY A 353 14.16 -26.71 -47.12
C GLY A 353 13.29 -27.42 -46.07
N GLN A 354 12.10 -27.88 -46.45
CA GLN A 354 11.18 -28.58 -45.54
C GLN A 354 11.39 -30.09 -45.54
N ALA A 355 11.61 -30.67 -46.72
CA ALA A 355 11.89 -32.08 -46.91
C ALA A 355 12.70 -32.29 -48.18
N CYS A 356 13.52 -33.35 -48.19
CA CYS A 356 14.21 -33.79 -49.39
C CYS A 356 13.27 -34.65 -50.25
N ALA A 357 13.22 -34.35 -51.54
CA ALA A 357 12.46 -35.08 -52.54
C ALA A 357 13.42 -35.86 -53.45
N GLN A 358 12.96 -36.99 -54.01
CA GLN A 358 13.77 -37.80 -54.92
C GLN A 358 14.01 -37.05 -56.24
N CYS A 359 15.22 -37.12 -56.79
CA CYS A 359 15.53 -36.47 -58.05
C CYS A 359 14.81 -37.11 -59.24
N LEU A 360 14.50 -36.28 -60.26
CA LEU A 360 13.67 -36.69 -61.38
C LEU A 360 14.37 -37.77 -62.23
N PRO A 361 13.62 -38.72 -62.80
CA PRO A 361 14.18 -39.71 -63.72
C PRO A 361 14.91 -39.05 -64.89
N GLY A 362 16.00 -39.64 -65.34
CA GLY A 362 16.86 -39.10 -66.42
C GLY A 362 17.90 -38.09 -65.93
N PHE A 363 17.86 -37.76 -64.63
CA PHE A 363 18.81 -36.89 -63.95
C PHE A 363 19.33 -37.54 -62.66
N TRP A 364 20.48 -37.07 -62.18
CA TRP A 364 21.03 -37.47 -60.89
C TRP A 364 21.46 -36.24 -60.07
N CYS A 365 21.44 -36.41 -58.75
CA CYS A 365 21.73 -35.33 -57.80
C CYS A 365 22.85 -35.71 -56.84
N GLY A 366 23.83 -34.81 -56.71
CA GLY A 366 24.82 -34.88 -55.64
C GLY A 366 24.24 -34.48 -54.28
N GLN A 367 25.04 -34.61 -53.23
CA GLN A 367 24.66 -34.15 -51.89
C GLN A 367 24.38 -32.64 -51.91
N GLY A 368 23.30 -32.22 -51.25
CA GLY A 368 22.94 -30.82 -51.16
C GLY A 368 22.33 -30.23 -52.44
N SER A 369 21.71 -31.05 -53.30
CA SER A 369 21.10 -30.55 -54.54
C SER A 369 19.89 -29.65 -54.28
N SER A 370 19.83 -28.50 -54.96
CA SER A 370 18.71 -27.57 -54.92
C SER A 370 17.72 -27.74 -56.08
N THR A 371 18.01 -28.63 -57.04
CA THR A 371 17.21 -28.83 -58.25
C THR A 371 17.04 -30.32 -58.55
N PRO A 372 15.85 -30.77 -59.02
CA PRO A 372 15.63 -32.16 -59.39
C PRO A 372 16.41 -32.61 -60.63
N THR A 373 16.91 -31.65 -61.41
CA THR A 373 17.58 -31.88 -62.71
C THR A 373 19.04 -31.43 -62.67
N GLN A 374 19.71 -31.61 -61.52
CA GLN A 374 21.05 -31.06 -61.28
C GLN A 374 22.07 -31.48 -62.34
N ASN A 375 22.08 -32.78 -62.68
CA ASN A 375 22.95 -33.34 -63.69
C ASN A 375 22.13 -34.28 -64.59
N GLU A 376 22.26 -34.14 -65.90
CA GLU A 376 21.71 -35.12 -66.85
C GLU A 376 22.43 -36.47 -66.67
N CYS A 377 21.72 -37.58 -66.89
CA CYS A 377 22.33 -38.91 -66.80
C CYS A 377 23.44 -39.11 -67.83
N GLY A 378 23.21 -38.59 -69.05
CA GLY A 378 24.12 -38.74 -70.19
C GLY A 378 24.23 -40.18 -70.70
N GLY A 379 24.90 -40.35 -71.86
CA GLY A 379 25.46 -41.62 -72.39
C GLY A 379 24.51 -42.79 -72.70
N THR A 380 24.80 -43.56 -73.76
CA THR A 380 24.03 -44.79 -74.12
C THR A 380 24.20 -45.94 -73.12
N ASP A 381 25.20 -45.85 -72.24
CA ASP A 381 25.69 -46.95 -71.42
C ASP A 381 25.32 -46.78 -69.93
N VAL A 382 24.56 -45.73 -69.58
CA VAL A 382 24.10 -45.44 -68.23
C VAL A 382 22.62 -45.02 -68.22
N TYR A 383 21.95 -45.22 -67.10
CA TYR A 383 20.56 -44.80 -66.88
C TYR A 383 20.35 -44.29 -65.44
N CYS A 384 19.37 -43.41 -65.26
CA CYS A 384 19.10 -42.75 -63.97
C CYS A 384 17.61 -42.90 -63.61
N PRO A 385 17.25 -43.90 -62.79
CA PRO A 385 15.90 -44.00 -62.22
C PRO A 385 15.60 -42.87 -61.23
N LEU A 386 14.34 -42.76 -60.79
CA LEU A 386 13.92 -41.81 -59.74
C LEU A 386 14.83 -41.94 -58.50
N GLY A 387 15.37 -40.82 -58.03
CA GLY A 387 16.21 -40.81 -56.82
C GLY A 387 17.70 -41.14 -57.03
N SER A 388 18.20 -41.07 -58.28
CA SER A 388 19.58 -41.44 -58.58
C SER A 388 20.62 -40.47 -57.99
N ALA A 389 21.55 -41.02 -57.21
CA ALA A 389 22.72 -40.31 -56.66
C ALA A 389 23.89 -40.16 -57.65
N GLY A 390 23.83 -40.89 -58.75
CA GLY A 390 24.79 -40.88 -59.86
C GLY A 390 24.29 -41.80 -61.00
N PRO A 391 24.91 -41.76 -62.19
CA PRO A 391 24.54 -42.63 -63.30
C PRO A 391 24.75 -44.12 -62.95
N SER A 392 23.73 -44.95 -63.17
CA SER A 392 23.84 -46.40 -63.00
C SER A 392 24.25 -47.04 -64.33
N SER A 393 25.23 -47.95 -64.32
CA SER A 393 25.65 -48.63 -65.55
C SER A 393 24.57 -49.58 -66.07
N VAL A 394 24.34 -49.54 -67.39
CA VAL A 394 23.47 -50.51 -68.07
C VAL A 394 24.12 -51.89 -68.00
N GLN A 395 23.34 -52.90 -67.64
CA GLN A 395 23.84 -54.27 -67.54
C GLN A 395 24.07 -54.87 -68.93
N LEU A 396 25.05 -55.77 -69.05
CA LEU A 396 25.28 -56.55 -70.26
C LEU A 396 23.98 -57.26 -70.70
N GLY A 397 23.58 -57.05 -71.96
CA GLY A 397 22.32 -57.57 -72.52
C GLY A 397 21.11 -56.66 -72.36
N TYR A 398 21.29 -55.46 -71.78
CA TYR A 398 20.28 -54.40 -71.67
C TYR A 398 20.73 -53.15 -72.43
N TYR A 399 19.79 -52.26 -72.75
CA TYR A 399 20.06 -50.91 -73.28
C TYR A 399 19.34 -49.86 -72.43
N GLY A 400 19.93 -48.66 -72.31
CA GLY A 400 19.28 -47.53 -71.65
C GLY A 400 18.05 -47.09 -72.45
N ALA A 401 16.92 -46.87 -71.77
CA ALA A 401 15.68 -46.44 -72.40
C ALA A 401 14.99 -45.33 -71.58
N ASN A 402 14.33 -44.43 -72.28
CA ASN A 402 13.33 -43.53 -71.69
C ASN A 402 12.00 -43.74 -72.43
N PRO A 403 11.03 -44.47 -71.84
CA PRO A 403 9.76 -44.78 -72.51
C PRO A 403 8.94 -43.54 -72.93
N ASN A 404 9.27 -42.36 -72.37
CA ASN A 404 8.53 -41.12 -72.56
C ASN A 404 9.33 -40.06 -73.34
N SER A 405 10.51 -40.38 -73.88
CA SER A 405 11.37 -39.42 -74.57
C SER A 405 12.15 -40.08 -75.72
N ASN A 406 12.34 -39.32 -76.81
CA ASN A 406 13.17 -39.73 -77.95
C ASN A 406 14.58 -39.09 -77.90
N LEU A 407 14.98 -38.50 -76.77
CA LEU A 407 16.28 -37.85 -76.61
C LEU A 407 17.34 -38.85 -76.12
N ASN A 408 18.49 -38.88 -76.79
CA ASN A 408 19.56 -39.86 -76.51
C ASN A 408 20.46 -39.48 -75.31
N ARG A 409 19.88 -38.91 -74.25
CA ARG A 409 20.59 -38.32 -73.10
C ARG A 409 19.85 -38.33 -71.77
N ASP A 410 18.60 -38.79 -71.73
CA ASP A 410 17.72 -38.72 -70.56
C ASP A 410 17.18 -40.10 -70.10
N PHE A 411 17.99 -41.16 -70.26
CA PHE A 411 17.60 -42.55 -69.96
C PHE A 411 17.14 -42.74 -68.50
N THR A 412 15.94 -43.30 -68.32
CA THR A 412 15.27 -43.44 -67.01
C THR A 412 15.24 -44.88 -66.48
N THR A 413 15.41 -45.86 -67.37
CA THR A 413 15.43 -47.29 -67.05
C THR A 413 16.37 -48.03 -68.00
N GLN A 414 16.68 -49.29 -67.70
CA GLN A 414 17.26 -50.21 -68.68
C GLN A 414 16.19 -51.21 -69.16
N VAL A 415 16.27 -51.63 -70.42
CA VAL A 415 15.37 -52.61 -71.04
C VAL A 415 16.20 -53.75 -71.61
N GLN A 416 15.75 -54.99 -71.43
CA GLN A 416 16.45 -56.16 -71.95
C GLN A 416 16.39 -56.17 -73.48
N CYS A 417 17.51 -56.38 -74.17
CA CYS A 417 17.50 -56.45 -75.63
C CYS A 417 16.68 -57.67 -76.09
N PRO A 418 15.70 -57.51 -76.99
CA PRO A 418 14.92 -58.63 -77.50
C PRO A 418 15.86 -59.53 -78.31
N ILE A 419 15.99 -60.78 -77.87
CA ILE A 419 16.87 -61.76 -78.51
C ILE A 419 16.20 -62.18 -79.83
N ALA A 420 16.57 -61.54 -80.93
CA ALA A 420 16.26 -62.03 -82.28
C ALA A 420 17.52 -61.88 -83.15
N ASN A 421 18.34 -62.92 -83.12
CA ASN A 421 19.37 -63.27 -84.09
C ASN A 421 20.42 -62.22 -84.51
N THR A 422 21.61 -62.47 -83.97
CA THR A 422 22.94 -62.51 -84.63
C THR A 422 23.65 -61.21 -85.02
N ALA A 423 24.86 -61.13 -84.45
CA ALA A 423 26.06 -60.47 -84.95
C ALA A 423 26.12 -58.93 -84.88
N LEU A 424 26.46 -58.41 -83.69
CA LEU A 424 27.51 -57.40 -83.40
C LEU A 424 27.28 -56.83 -81.98
N ILE A 425 28.19 -57.10 -81.04
CA ILE A 425 28.33 -56.38 -79.76
C ILE A 425 29.16 -55.12 -80.06
N PRO A 426 28.71 -53.90 -79.71
CA PRO A 426 29.19 -53.29 -78.45
C PRO A 426 28.11 -52.71 -77.52
N GLN A 427 26.99 -52.22 -78.02
CA GLN A 427 25.84 -51.69 -77.29
C GLN A 427 24.68 -51.88 -78.28
N CYS A 428 23.51 -52.39 -77.88
CA CYS A 428 22.42 -52.75 -78.81
C CYS A 428 22.20 -51.65 -79.90
N PRO A 429 22.48 -51.92 -81.20
CA PRO A 429 22.51 -50.87 -82.22
C PRO A 429 21.10 -50.65 -82.74
N SER A 430 20.31 -49.86 -82.04
CA SER A 430 19.24 -49.08 -82.67
C SER A 430 18.79 -48.03 -81.69
N ILE A 431 19.03 -46.77 -82.05
CA ILE A 431 18.14 -45.69 -81.69
C ILE A 431 16.72 -46.21 -81.92
N THR A 432 15.97 -46.50 -80.85
CA THR A 432 14.53 -46.74 -80.96
C THR A 432 13.88 -45.42 -81.31
N ILE A 433 13.89 -45.09 -82.60
CA ILE A 433 12.77 -44.36 -83.20
C ILE A 433 11.57 -45.30 -82.99
N GLY A 434 10.51 -44.77 -82.36
CA GLY A 434 9.29 -45.52 -82.07
C GLY A 434 8.74 -46.27 -83.30
N PRO A 435 7.91 -47.32 -83.08
CA PRO A 435 7.42 -48.16 -84.15
C PRO A 435 6.64 -47.36 -85.20
N ASN A 436 7.06 -47.55 -86.45
CA ASN A 436 6.53 -46.95 -87.69
C ASN A 436 5.01 -47.13 -87.87
N ASN A 437 4.35 -46.14 -88.52
CA ASN A 437 3.63 -46.26 -89.81
C ASN A 437 2.49 -45.23 -89.94
N SER A 438 2.50 -44.39 -90.98
CA SER A 438 1.67 -44.56 -92.20
C SER A 438 1.53 -43.27 -93.04
N LEU A 439 1.72 -43.46 -94.36
CA LEU A 439 1.55 -42.58 -95.54
C LEU A 439 2.61 -41.51 -95.82
#